data_AF-A0A7C6N4X1-F1
#
_entry.id   AF-A0A7C6N4X1-F1
#
_cell.length_a   1.000
_cell.length_b   1.000
_cell.length_c   1.000
_cell.angle_alpha   90.00
_cell.angle_beta   90.00
_cell.angle_gamma   90.00
#
_symmetry.space_group_name_H-M   'P 1'
#
loop_
_entity.id
_entity.type
_entity.pdbx_description
1 polymer ?
#
loop_
_entity_poly.entity_id
_entity_poly.type
_entity_poly.pdbx_seq_one_letter_code
_entity_poly.pdbx_strand_id
1 'polypeptide(L)' 'MERTFSVVYLILFLGMLIVNLKILLESNFHQLFKQGRVNQIRVFYVVFSIILSYLFASAIVKFLEEIYKLA' A
#
# COMPACT_ATOMS: atom_id res chain seq x y z
N MET A 1 17.78 -11.41 -12.29
CA MET A 1 16.76 -10.49 -12.82
C MET A 1 15.47 -10.55 -12.02
N GLU A 2 14.91 -11.74 -11.75
CA GLU A 2 13.79 -11.92 -10.79
C GLU A 2 14.07 -11.32 -9.40
N ARG A 3 15.31 -11.46 -8.91
CA ARG A 3 15.76 -10.81 -7.67
C ARG A 3 15.67 -9.28 -7.74
N THR A 4 15.91 -8.67 -8.91
CA THR A 4 15.83 -7.22 -9.11
C THR A 4 14.38 -6.75 -9.03
N PHE A 5 13.45 -7.42 -9.73
CA PHE A 5 12.01 -7.12 -9.64
C PHE A 5 11.44 -7.35 -8.24
N SER A 6 11.94 -8.37 -7.52
CA SER A 6 11.56 -8.62 -6.12
C SER A 6 12.03 -7.51 -5.17
N VAL A 7 13.24 -6.97 -5.39
CA VAL A 7 13.75 -5.81 -4.62
C VAL A 7 12.94 -4.54 -4.96
N VAL A 8 12.63 -4.31 -6.24
CA VAL A 8 11.78 -3.19 -6.68
C VAL A 8 10.39 -3.29 -6.07
N TYR A 9 9.79 -4.48 -6.08
CA TYR A 9 8.52 -4.76 -5.41
C TYR A 9 8.57 -4.39 -3.93
N LEU A 10 9.61 -4.84 -3.22
CA LEU A 10 9.74 -4.63 -1.78
C LEU A 10 9.90 -3.15 -1.44
N ILE A 11 10.70 -2.41 -2.21
CA ILE A 11 10.88 -0.96 -2.03
C ILE A 11 9.56 -0.22 -2.30
N LEU A 12 8.87 -0.53 -3.40
CA LEU A 12 7.59 0.09 -3.76
C LEU A 12 6.52 -0.22 -2.72
N PHE A 13 6.44 -1.47 -2.26
CA PHE A 13 5.50 -1.90 -1.24
C PHE A 13 5.72 -1.13 0.07
N LEU A 14 6.95 -1.08 0.58
CA LEU A 14 7.26 -0.36 1.81
C LEU A 14 7.03 1.14 1.68
N GLY A 15 7.44 1.73 0.54
CA GLY A 15 7.21 3.15 0.26
C GLY A 15 5.72 3.49 0.26
N MET A 16 4.92 2.72 -0.47
CA MET A 16 3.47 2.92 -0.53
C MET A 16 2.80 2.64 0.81
N LEU A 17 3.28 1.67 1.59
CA LEU A 17 2.75 1.37 2.90
C LEU A 17 2.93 2.56 3.86
N ILE A 18 4.11 3.17 3.88
CA ILE A 18 4.38 4.36 4.70
C ILE A 18 3.48 5.52 4.26
N VAL A 19 3.38 5.77 2.96
CA VAL A 19 2.54 6.86 2.41
C VAL A 19 1.07 6.64 2.75
N ASN A 20 0.53 5.44 2.52
CA ASN A 20 -0.86 5.11 2.80
C ASN A 20 -1.17 5.24 4.30
N LEU A 21 -0.31 4.71 5.17
CA LEU A 21 -0.48 4.83 6.62
C LEU A 21 -0.47 6.28 7.07
N LYS A 22 0.46 7.10 6.55
CA LYS A 22 0.52 8.53 6.88
C LYS A 22 -0.76 9.24 6.46
N ILE A 23 -1.20 9.04 5.22
CA ILE A 23 -2.43 9.64 4.71
C ILE A 23 -3.62 9.21 5.56
N LEU A 24 -3.79 7.91 5.83
CA LEU A 24 -4.95 7.40 6.56
C LEU A 24 -4.97 7.82 8.04
N LEU A 25 -3.81 8.00 8.67
CA LEU A 25 -3.71 8.51 10.04
C LEU A 25 -3.97 10.01 10.14
N GLU A 26 -3.50 10.80 9.17
CA GLU A 26 -3.76 12.25 9.11
C GLU A 26 -5.17 12.56 8.62
N SER A 27 -5.76 11.68 7.81
CA SER A 27 -7.14 11.80 7.40
C SER A 27 -8.03 11.62 8.62
N ASN A 28 -8.70 12.70 9.04
CA ASN A 28 -9.66 12.72 10.15
C ASN A 28 -10.91 11.83 9.93
N PHE A 29 -10.82 10.77 9.13
CA PHE A 29 -11.88 9.80 8.86
C PHE A 29 -12.47 9.19 10.13
N HIS A 30 -11.71 9.12 11.23
CA HIS A 30 -12.25 8.77 12.54
C HIS A 30 -13.50 9.60 12.90
N GLN A 31 -13.55 10.87 12.51
CA GLN A 31 -14.68 11.77 12.78
C GLN A 31 -15.94 11.41 11.98
N LEU A 32 -15.80 10.68 10.86
CA LEU A 32 -16.94 10.20 10.08
C LEU A 32 -17.66 9.01 10.73
N PHE A 33 -17.04 8.35 11.70
CA PHE A 33 -17.60 7.19 12.38
C PHE A 33 -18.00 7.52 13.82
N LYS A 34 -19.11 6.92 14.29
CA LYS A 34 -19.62 7.12 15.66
C LYS A 34 -18.50 6.89 16.70
N GLN A 35 -18.34 7.86 17.60
CA GLN A 35 -17.38 7.80 18.71
C GLN A 35 -17.61 6.52 19.53
N GLY A 36 -16.55 5.72 19.70
CA GLY A 36 -16.57 4.45 20.45
C GLY A 36 -15.86 3.27 19.76
N ARG A 37 -15.59 3.34 18.45
CA ARG A 37 -14.89 2.28 17.69
C ARG A 37 -13.55 2.70 17.09
N VAL A 38 -12.91 3.74 17.65
CA VAL A 38 -11.67 4.35 17.11
C VAL A 38 -10.56 3.33 16.90
N ASN A 39 -10.36 2.39 17.82
CA ASN A 39 -9.35 1.34 17.67
C ASN A 39 -9.65 0.37 16.52
N GLN A 40 -10.91 -0.03 16.33
CA GLN A 40 -11.30 -0.92 15.22
C GLN A 40 -11.09 -0.23 13.86
N ILE A 41 -11.36 1.07 13.81
CA ILE A 41 -11.16 1.90 12.61
C ILE A 41 -9.66 2.03 12.29
N ARG A 42 -8.80 2.25 13.28
CA ARG A 42 -7.34 2.28 13.07
C ARG A 42 -6.81 0.94 12.56
N VAL A 43 -7.27 -0.18 13.12
CA VAL A 43 -6.89 -1.52 12.63
C VAL A 43 -7.34 -1.70 11.18
N PHE A 44 -8.55 -1.27 10.84
CA PHE A 44 -9.04 -1.30 9.47
C PHE A 44 -8.16 -0.48 8.52
N TYR A 45 -7.70 0.71 8.91
CA TYR A 45 -6.78 1.51 8.09
C TYR A 45 -5.44 0.84 7.84
N VAL A 46 -4.89 0.14 8.85
CA VAL A 46 -3.63 -0.59 8.69
C VAL A 46 -3.82 -1.74 7.69
N VAL A 47 -4.88 -2.54 7.86
CA VAL A 47 -5.20 -3.64 6.94
C VAL A 47 -5.43 -3.12 5.52
N PHE A 48 -6.20 -2.05 5.38
CA PHE A 48 -6.50 -1.43 4.09
C PHE A 48 -5.24 -0.86 3.41
N SER A 49 -4.34 -0.24 4.19
CA SER A 49 -3.04 0.25 3.69
C SER A 49 -2.19 -0.88 3.14
N ILE A 50 -2.15 -2.03 3.83
CA ILE A 50 -1.39 -3.21 3.38
C ILE A 50 -1.93 -3.71 2.05
N ILE A 51 -3.27 -3.84 1.92
CA ILE A 51 -3.92 -4.30 0.70
C ILE A 51 -3.64 -3.35 -0.47
N LEU A 52 -3.81 -2.04 -0.27
CA LEU A 52 -3.54 -1.04 -1.30
C LEU A 52 -2.07 -1.05 -1.75
N SER A 53 -1.15 -1.13 -0.80
CA SER A 53 0.29 -1.13 -1.08
C SER A 53 0.70 -2.39 -1.83
N TYR A 54 0.11 -3.54 -1.48
CA TYR A 54 0.28 -4.79 -2.22
C TYR A 54 -0.19 -4.66 -3.66
N LEU A 55 -1.43 -4.20 -3.88
CA LEU A 55 -2.02 -4.07 -5.21
C LEU A 55 -1.21 -3.12 -6.10
N PHE A 56 -0.83 -1.95 -5.57
CA PHE A 56 -0.02 -0.98 -6.30
C PHE A 56 1.37 -1.51 -6.66
N ALA A 57 2.09 -2.06 -5.67
CA ALA A 57 3.44 -2.58 -5.90
C ALA A 57 3.41 -3.74 -6.90
N SER A 58 2.44 -4.66 -6.79
CA SER A 58 2.29 -5.76 -7.74
C SER A 58 1.91 -5.29 -9.15
N ALA A 59 1.03 -4.29 -9.28
CA ALA A 59 0.65 -3.75 -10.59
C ALA A 59 1.84 -3.10 -11.31
N ILE A 60 2.63 -2.28 -10.60
CA ILE A 60 3.80 -1.60 -11.16
C ILE A 60 4.86 -2.63 -11.59
N VAL A 61 5.14 -3.63 -10.75
CA VAL A 61 6.16 -4.64 -11.05
C VAL A 61 5.75 -5.49 -12.25
N LYS A 62 4.50 -5.94 -12.33
CA LYS A 62 3.99 -6.65 -13.51
C LYS A 62 4.08 -5.80 -14.78
N PHE A 63 3.76 -4.51 -14.67
CA PHE A 63 3.87 -3.60 -15.81
C PHE A 63 5.33 -3.45 -16.28
N LEU A 64 6.28 -3.31 -15.36
CA LEU A 64 7.70 -3.24 -15.68
C LEU A 64 8.23 -4.56 -16.28
N GLU A 65 7.78 -5.71 -15.77
CA GLU A 65 8.12 -7.01 -16.34
C GLU A 65 7.62 -7.14 -17.78
N GLU A 66 6.39 -6.72 -18.08
CA GLU A 66 5.85 -6.77 -19.44
C GLU A 66 6.56 -5.79 -20.39
N ILE A 67 6.86 -4.56 -19.95
CA ILE A 67 7.69 -3.62 -20.74
C ILE A 67 9.06 -4.24 -21.04
N TYR A 68 9.69 -4.84 -20.04
CA TYR A 68 11.01 -5.43 -20.21
C TYR A 68 10.99 -6.62 -21.18
N LYS A 69 9.93 -7.43 -21.20
CA LYS A 69 9.78 -8.52 -22.18
C LYS A 69 9.58 -8.02 -23.61
N LEU A 70 9.03 -6.81 -23.78
CA LEU A 70 8.79 -6.16 -25.07
C LEU A 70 10.04 -5.46 -25.63
N ALA A 71 11.02 -5.15 -24.79
CA ALA A 71 12.28 -4.47 -25.14
C ALA A 71 13.40 -5.48 -25.48
#